data_AF-A0A527UVL7-F1
#
_entry.id   AF-A0A527UVL7-F1
#
_cell.length_a   1.000
_cell.length_b   1.000
_cell.length_c   1.000
_cell.angle_alpha   90.00
_cell.angle_beta   90.00
_cell.angle_gamma   90.00
#
_symmetry.space_group_name_H-M   'P 1'
#
loop_
_entity.id
_entity.type
_entity.pdbx_description
1 polymer ?
#
loop_
_entity_poly.entity_id
_entity_poly.type
_entity_poly.pdbx_seq_one_letter_code
_entity_poly.pdbx_strand_id
1 'polypeptide(L)'
;WQPDVALPSSGYYHLPTLATGVSPANILAQEEVFGPVLATMTFRNTEEAVELANNTRYGLAASVWSENINLALHVAPQLKAGVVWVNGTNMFDAACGFGGYRESGFGREGGREGMLEYFSAKLPPGPAIKPAPAPAQSIERSEGDAIDRTAKLFIGGKQVRPDGNYSLDIATAKGKLAGEVGLGSRKDVRDAVAAARACKAWPEATAYNRSQVLYYLAENLSGRADEFAARLTELTGVTAKAAREEVDRSIERLFLYAGLADKFEGRVHQPPARAVTLALHEPVGVVGIVAPDNAPLLGLISLVAPALAMGNTVVAVPSEKYPLLATDLYQVIEYSDVPAGAINIVTGRSAELAGVLARHDDVDGLWLFADAETCARAEADSVGNLKRVWTGNGRSLDWASAEAAGDALLRRAVEVKNVWVPYGD
;
A
#
# COMPACT_ATOMS: atom_id res chain seq x y z
N TRP A 1 30.68 -4.47 -28.67
CA TRP A 1 31.27 -5.64 -29.31
C TRP A 1 30.20 -6.40 -30.07
N GLN A 2 30.53 -6.86 -31.27
CA GLN A 2 29.74 -7.80 -32.08
C GLN A 2 30.72 -8.83 -32.67
N PRO A 3 30.29 -10.06 -32.95
CA PRO A 3 31.12 -11.04 -33.62
C PRO A 3 31.41 -10.58 -35.06
N ASP A 4 32.63 -10.84 -35.53
CA ASP A 4 33.04 -10.60 -36.91
C ASP A 4 32.58 -11.76 -37.79
N VAL A 5 31.29 -11.75 -38.15
CA VAL A 5 30.66 -12.75 -39.01
C VAL A 5 29.72 -12.09 -40.01
N ALA A 6 29.82 -12.49 -41.27
CA ALA A 6 28.90 -12.04 -42.31
C ALA A 6 27.51 -12.64 -42.09
N LEU A 7 26.50 -11.79 -41.96
CA LEU A 7 25.10 -12.23 -41.97
C LEU A 7 24.66 -12.59 -43.40
N PRO A 8 23.68 -13.51 -43.56
CA PRO A 8 23.04 -13.75 -44.84
C PRO A 8 22.52 -12.46 -45.47
N SER A 9 22.67 -12.33 -46.80
CA SER A 9 22.27 -11.13 -47.56
C SER A 9 20.75 -10.94 -47.67
N SER A 10 19.95 -11.91 -47.21
CA SER A 10 18.49 -11.85 -47.17
C SER A 10 17.95 -12.49 -45.87
N GLY A 11 16.82 -11.99 -45.38
CA GLY A 11 16.19 -12.40 -44.11
C GLY A 11 16.26 -11.33 -43.01
N TYR A 12 15.89 -11.71 -41.78
CA TYR A 12 15.82 -10.81 -40.60
C TYR A 12 16.83 -11.23 -39.52
N TYR A 13 18.10 -11.33 -39.90
CA TYR A 13 19.17 -11.72 -38.97
C TYR A 13 19.76 -10.50 -38.27
N HIS A 14 20.05 -10.62 -36.98
CA HIS A 14 20.72 -9.59 -36.19
C HIS A 14 21.88 -10.22 -35.41
N LEU A 15 23.01 -9.52 -35.35
CA LEU A 15 24.18 -10.01 -34.61
C LEU A 15 23.96 -9.90 -33.09
N PRO A 16 24.45 -10.87 -32.31
CA PRO A 16 24.63 -10.70 -30.89
C PRO A 16 25.49 -9.46 -30.61
N THR A 17 24.99 -8.57 -29.76
CA THR A 17 25.60 -7.26 -29.50
C THR A 17 25.84 -7.09 -28.01
N LEU A 18 27.07 -6.77 -27.62
CA LEU A 18 27.45 -6.46 -26.25
C LEU A 18 27.88 -5.00 -26.16
N ALA A 19 27.04 -4.14 -25.59
CA ALA A 19 27.40 -2.76 -25.25
C ALA A 19 28.12 -2.75 -23.90
N THR A 20 29.42 -2.42 -23.92
CA THR A 20 30.27 -2.45 -22.72
C THR A 20 30.52 -1.06 -22.17
N GLY A 21 30.67 -0.93 -20.85
CA GLY A 21 30.98 0.35 -20.21
C GLY A 21 29.79 1.32 -20.25
N VAL A 22 28.57 0.78 -20.20
CA VAL A 22 27.34 1.56 -20.25
C VAL A 22 27.20 2.35 -18.95
N SER A 23 27.02 3.67 -19.08
CA SER A 23 26.73 4.54 -17.93
C SER A 23 25.36 4.20 -17.32
N PRO A 24 25.17 4.28 -16.00
CA PRO A 24 23.87 4.05 -15.34
C PRO A 24 22.73 4.96 -15.84
N ALA A 25 23.06 6.13 -16.39
CA ALA A 25 22.09 7.07 -16.96
C ALA A 25 21.83 6.86 -18.47
N ASN A 26 22.45 5.85 -19.08
CA ASN A 26 22.24 5.54 -20.49
C ASN A 26 20.90 4.82 -20.69
N ILE A 27 20.21 5.11 -21.79
CA ILE A 27 18.93 4.46 -22.14
C ILE A 27 19.03 2.93 -22.17
N LEU A 28 20.18 2.37 -22.61
CA LEU A 28 20.42 0.91 -22.62
C LEU A 28 20.49 0.28 -21.23
N ALA A 29 20.67 1.09 -20.17
CA ALA A 29 20.67 0.62 -18.79
C ALA A 29 19.29 0.74 -18.11
N GLN A 30 18.38 1.55 -18.67
CA GLN A 30 17.12 1.91 -18.01
C GLN A 30 15.88 1.35 -18.71
N GLU A 31 15.95 1.18 -20.03
CA GLU A 31 14.85 0.70 -20.88
C GLU A 31 15.04 -0.76 -21.27
N GLU A 32 13.92 -1.42 -21.57
CA GLU A 32 13.93 -2.79 -22.10
C GLU A 32 14.56 -2.81 -23.50
N VAL A 33 15.53 -3.72 -23.69
CA VAL A 33 16.25 -3.87 -24.96
C VAL A 33 15.76 -5.15 -25.64
N PHE A 34 15.20 -4.99 -26.84
CA PHE A 34 14.76 -6.12 -27.68
C PHE A 34 15.85 -6.56 -28.65
N GLY A 35 15.81 -7.85 -29.01
CA GLY A 35 16.82 -8.48 -29.86
C GLY A 35 18.02 -9.01 -29.06
N PRO A 36 19.04 -9.56 -29.73
CA PRO A 36 20.17 -10.21 -29.07
C PRO A 36 21.21 -9.19 -28.58
N VAL A 37 20.79 -8.22 -27.76
CA VAL A 37 21.63 -7.13 -27.26
C VAL A 37 21.71 -7.17 -25.74
N LEU A 38 22.93 -7.07 -25.22
CA LEU A 38 23.22 -6.97 -23.79
C LEU A 38 23.97 -5.67 -23.50
N ALA A 39 23.58 -4.98 -22.43
CA ALA A 39 24.30 -3.84 -21.88
C ALA A 39 25.04 -4.28 -20.61
N THR A 40 26.30 -3.85 -20.45
CA THR A 40 27.08 -4.16 -19.25
C THR A 40 27.65 -2.92 -18.60
N MET A 41 27.57 -2.92 -17.27
CA MET A 41 28.13 -1.94 -16.37
C MET A 41 28.89 -2.66 -15.24
N THR A 42 29.70 -1.91 -14.50
CA THR A 42 30.47 -2.44 -13.36
C THR A 42 30.02 -1.75 -12.08
N PHE A 43 30.15 -2.43 -10.95
CA PHE A 43 29.95 -1.91 -9.60
C PHE A 43 31.17 -2.26 -8.74
N ARG A 44 31.34 -1.56 -7.61
CA ARG A 44 32.48 -1.71 -6.70
C ARG A 44 32.12 -2.48 -5.43
N ASN A 45 30.87 -2.36 -4.98
CA ASN A 45 30.36 -3.04 -3.80
C ASN A 45 28.91 -3.50 -4.01
N THR A 46 28.41 -4.25 -3.04
CA THR A 46 27.09 -4.86 -3.09
C THR A 46 25.97 -3.83 -3.07
N GLU A 47 26.13 -2.76 -2.30
CA GLU A 47 25.16 -1.68 -2.18
C GLU A 47 24.98 -0.94 -3.51
N GLU A 48 26.09 -0.62 -4.20
CA GLU A 48 26.09 -0.02 -5.54
C GLU A 48 25.45 -0.95 -6.56
N ALA A 49 25.70 -2.27 -6.49
CA ALA A 49 25.05 -3.23 -7.39
C ALA A 49 23.51 -3.22 -7.23
N VAL A 50 23.03 -3.20 -5.99
CA VAL A 50 21.60 -3.13 -5.68
C VAL A 50 21.00 -1.80 -6.13
N GLU A 51 21.68 -0.69 -5.89
CA GLU A 51 21.26 0.64 -6.34
C GLU A 51 21.11 0.67 -7.86
N LEU A 52 22.13 0.22 -8.60
CA LEU A 52 22.11 0.17 -10.05
C LEU A 52 21.01 -0.75 -10.60
N ALA A 53 20.84 -1.94 -10.03
CA ALA A 53 19.81 -2.89 -10.46
C ALA A 53 18.39 -2.36 -10.21
N ASN A 54 18.19 -1.59 -9.15
CA ASN A 54 16.89 -1.02 -8.79
C ASN A 54 16.60 0.32 -9.48
N ASN A 55 17.60 0.94 -10.12
CA ASN A 55 17.53 2.23 -10.83
C ASN A 55 16.84 2.10 -12.20
N THR A 56 15.62 1.57 -12.17
CA THR A 56 14.73 1.46 -13.32
C THR A 56 13.28 1.55 -12.81
N ARG A 57 12.38 1.97 -13.70
CA ARG A 57 10.93 1.94 -13.47
C ARG A 57 10.35 0.52 -13.45
N TYR A 58 11.13 -0.47 -13.89
CA TYR A 58 10.70 -1.86 -14.01
C TYR A 58 11.04 -2.68 -12.75
N GLY A 59 10.50 -3.90 -12.71
CA GLY A 59 10.71 -4.86 -11.62
C GLY A 59 10.12 -6.23 -11.92
N LEU A 60 10.60 -6.89 -12.98
CA LEU A 60 10.10 -8.19 -13.42
C LEU A 60 10.92 -9.36 -12.84
N ALA A 61 12.13 -9.56 -13.36
CA ALA A 61 13.01 -10.64 -12.96
C ALA A 61 14.47 -10.17 -12.84
N ALA A 62 15.23 -10.83 -11.98
CA ALA A 62 16.66 -10.56 -11.80
C ALA A 62 17.44 -11.85 -11.56
N SER A 63 18.76 -11.78 -11.76
CA SER A 63 19.68 -12.89 -11.53
C SER A 63 20.87 -12.42 -10.70
N VAL A 64 21.25 -13.20 -9.68
CA VAL A 64 22.39 -12.94 -8.79
C VAL A 64 23.35 -14.10 -8.90
N TRP A 65 24.62 -13.81 -9.15
CA TRP A 65 25.69 -14.81 -9.25
C TRP A 65 26.72 -14.61 -8.14
N SER A 66 26.82 -15.59 -7.24
CA SER A 66 27.85 -15.65 -6.20
C SER A 66 28.02 -17.07 -5.68
N GLU A 67 29.27 -17.50 -5.49
CA GLU A 67 29.60 -18.73 -4.76
C GLU A 67 29.40 -18.60 -3.25
N ASN A 68 29.23 -17.37 -2.75
CA ASN A 68 28.98 -17.11 -1.33
C ASN A 68 27.47 -17.05 -1.08
N ILE A 69 26.95 -18.07 -0.38
CA ILE A 69 25.53 -18.18 -0.02
C ILE A 69 25.01 -16.96 0.76
N ASN A 70 25.81 -16.42 1.69
CA ASN A 70 25.40 -15.26 2.48
C ASN A 70 25.24 -14.04 1.58
N LEU A 71 26.15 -13.83 0.63
CA LEU A 71 26.07 -12.69 -0.29
C LEU A 71 24.88 -12.83 -1.24
N ALA A 72 24.69 -14.00 -1.85
CA ALA A 72 23.57 -14.23 -2.76
C ALA A 72 22.21 -14.02 -2.07
N LEU A 73 22.03 -14.61 -0.88
CA LEU A 73 20.78 -14.50 -0.11
C LEU A 73 20.61 -13.14 0.58
N HIS A 74 21.69 -12.38 0.79
CA HIS A 74 21.61 -10.99 1.24
C HIS A 74 21.12 -10.06 0.12
N VAL A 75 21.58 -10.25 -1.12
CA VAL A 75 21.23 -9.39 -2.26
C VAL A 75 19.84 -9.69 -2.81
N ALA A 76 19.47 -10.96 -2.93
CA ALA A 76 18.20 -11.38 -3.54
C ALA A 76 16.94 -10.63 -3.03
N PRO A 77 16.71 -10.46 -1.70
CA PRO A 77 15.54 -9.70 -1.22
C PRO A 77 15.63 -8.20 -1.49
N GLN A 78 16.82 -7.63 -1.70
CA GLN A 78 16.99 -6.19 -1.95
C GLN A 78 16.69 -5.79 -3.39
N LEU A 79 16.79 -6.73 -4.34
CA LEU A 79 16.48 -6.50 -5.74
C LEU A 79 14.98 -6.29 -5.93
N LYS A 80 14.62 -5.23 -6.65
CA LYS A 80 13.24 -4.83 -6.89
C LYS A 80 12.66 -5.56 -8.10
N ALA A 81 12.48 -6.88 -7.94
CA ALA A 81 11.91 -7.78 -8.95
C ALA A 81 10.91 -8.77 -8.33
N GLY A 82 9.93 -9.25 -9.10
CA GLY A 82 9.02 -10.30 -8.65
C GLY A 82 9.62 -11.71 -8.72
N VAL A 83 10.70 -11.91 -9.49
CA VAL A 83 11.47 -13.17 -9.53
C VAL A 83 12.96 -12.88 -9.41
N VAL A 84 13.66 -13.67 -8.59
CA VAL A 84 15.12 -13.62 -8.48
C VAL A 84 15.69 -15.03 -8.60
N TRP A 85 16.64 -15.22 -9.50
CA TRP A 85 17.37 -16.48 -9.64
C TRP A 85 18.77 -16.37 -9.04
N VAL A 86 19.10 -17.24 -8.08
CA VAL A 86 20.45 -17.37 -7.54
C VAL A 86 21.22 -18.41 -8.36
N ASN A 87 22.35 -18.00 -8.92
CA ASN A 87 23.26 -18.82 -9.74
C ASN A 87 22.57 -19.49 -10.94
N GLY A 88 21.63 -18.78 -11.55
CA GLY A 88 20.88 -19.20 -12.73
C GLY A 88 20.12 -18.03 -13.34
N THR A 89 19.51 -18.22 -14.50
CA THR A 89 18.62 -17.24 -15.13
C THR A 89 17.58 -17.95 -15.98
N ASN A 90 16.42 -17.33 -16.20
CA ASN A 90 15.35 -17.84 -17.07
C ASN A 90 14.88 -19.25 -16.67
N MET A 91 14.80 -19.52 -15.37
CA MET A 91 14.25 -20.76 -14.84
C MET A 91 12.75 -20.60 -14.63
N PHE A 92 11.97 -21.53 -15.16
CA PHE A 92 10.51 -21.51 -15.11
C PHE A 92 9.98 -22.89 -14.72
N ASP A 93 8.87 -22.87 -13.98
CA ASP A 93 8.09 -24.06 -13.67
C ASP A 93 6.64 -23.64 -13.42
N ALA A 94 5.69 -24.50 -13.79
CA ALA A 94 4.26 -24.19 -13.67
C ALA A 94 3.82 -23.99 -12.20
N ALA A 95 4.52 -24.57 -11.22
CA ALA A 95 4.23 -24.40 -9.80
C ALA A 95 4.84 -23.13 -9.20
N CYS A 96 5.72 -22.42 -9.92
CA CYS A 96 6.44 -21.25 -9.42
C CYS A 96 5.88 -19.98 -10.08
N GLY A 97 5.28 -19.10 -9.28
CA GLY A 97 4.69 -17.86 -9.78
C GLY A 97 5.72 -16.94 -10.45
N PHE A 98 5.30 -16.25 -11.51
CA PHE A 98 6.06 -15.22 -12.21
C PHE A 98 5.20 -13.98 -12.42
N GLY A 99 5.79 -12.80 -12.31
CA GLY A 99 5.09 -11.52 -12.52
C GLY A 99 5.86 -10.38 -11.87
N GLY A 100 5.65 -9.16 -12.35
CA GLY A 100 6.38 -7.98 -11.90
C GLY A 100 5.63 -7.11 -10.89
N TYR A 101 6.27 -6.00 -10.55
CA TYR A 101 5.68 -4.81 -9.93
C TYR A 101 6.30 -3.54 -10.54
N ARG A 102 5.86 -2.36 -10.08
CA ARG A 102 6.10 -1.05 -10.75
C ARG A 102 5.54 -1.07 -12.18
N GLU A 103 6.27 -0.55 -13.16
CA GLU A 103 5.84 -0.51 -14.56
C GLU A 103 5.98 -1.86 -15.29
N SER A 104 6.43 -2.93 -14.61
CA SER A 104 6.38 -4.30 -15.14
C SER A 104 5.01 -4.97 -14.98
N GLY A 105 4.00 -4.24 -14.51
CA GLY A 105 2.65 -4.74 -14.28
C GLY A 105 2.45 -5.28 -12.87
N PHE A 106 1.37 -6.04 -12.66
CA PHE A 106 0.97 -6.60 -11.37
C PHE A 106 0.29 -7.96 -11.53
N GLY A 107 0.14 -8.68 -10.42
CA GLY A 107 -0.37 -10.05 -10.42
C GLY A 107 0.72 -11.09 -10.66
N ARG A 108 0.36 -12.37 -10.53
CA ARG A 108 1.28 -13.49 -10.77
C ARG A 108 0.61 -14.51 -11.70
N GLU A 109 1.42 -15.18 -12.50
CA GLU A 109 1.06 -16.33 -13.31
C GLU A 109 1.84 -17.56 -12.84
N GLY A 110 1.18 -18.72 -12.75
CA GLY A 110 1.79 -19.93 -12.21
C GLY A 110 1.74 -20.05 -10.68
N GLY A 111 1.90 -21.27 -10.20
CA GLY A 111 1.79 -21.60 -8.79
C GLY A 111 0.40 -21.38 -8.21
N ARG A 112 0.30 -21.54 -6.89
CA ARG A 112 -0.95 -21.24 -6.16
C ARG A 112 -1.21 -19.74 -6.10
N GLU A 113 -0.16 -18.93 -6.18
CA GLU A 113 -0.21 -17.47 -6.11
C GLU A 113 -0.92 -16.94 -7.35
N GLY A 114 -0.57 -17.43 -8.55
CA GLY A 114 -1.28 -17.03 -9.77
C GLY A 114 -2.71 -17.53 -9.86
N MET A 115 -3.07 -18.66 -9.23
CA MET A 115 -4.47 -19.09 -9.15
C MET A 115 -5.35 -18.07 -8.42
N LEU A 116 -4.79 -17.33 -7.44
CA LEU A 116 -5.56 -16.34 -6.68
C LEU A 116 -6.00 -15.14 -7.51
N GLU A 117 -5.29 -14.83 -8.61
CA GLU A 117 -5.68 -13.76 -9.53
C GLU A 117 -6.96 -14.09 -10.31
N TYR A 118 -7.28 -15.38 -10.43
CA TYR A 118 -8.51 -15.87 -11.07
C TYR A 118 -9.65 -16.17 -10.07
N PHE A 119 -9.42 -15.93 -8.77
CA PHE A 119 -10.45 -16.08 -7.75
C PHE A 119 -10.88 -14.74 -7.17
N SER A 120 -12.19 -14.57 -7.01
CA SER A 120 -12.72 -13.46 -6.22
C SER A 120 -12.74 -13.84 -4.75
N ALA A 121 -12.09 -13.03 -3.91
CA ALA A 121 -12.23 -13.17 -2.47
C ALA A 121 -13.70 -12.96 -2.07
N LYS A 122 -14.20 -13.83 -1.19
CA LYS A 122 -15.55 -13.71 -0.64
C LYS A 122 -15.58 -12.56 0.37
N LEU A 123 -15.71 -11.33 -0.13
CA LEU A 123 -15.88 -10.12 0.67
C LEU A 123 -17.36 -9.71 0.62
N PRO A 124 -18.07 -9.67 1.75
CA PRO A 124 -19.49 -9.40 1.77
C PRO A 124 -19.74 -7.93 1.36
N PRO A 125 -20.59 -7.69 0.34
CA PRO A 125 -20.84 -6.35 -0.15
C PRO A 125 -21.62 -5.54 0.89
N GLY A 126 -21.12 -4.34 1.17
CA GLY A 126 -21.78 -3.35 2.00
C GLY A 126 -22.74 -2.47 1.19
N PRO A 127 -23.22 -1.36 1.78
CA PRO A 127 -24.09 -0.41 1.11
C PRO A 127 -23.41 0.24 -0.11
N ALA A 128 -24.22 0.69 -1.07
CA ALA A 128 -23.73 1.53 -2.17
C ALA A 128 -23.26 2.88 -1.62
N ILE A 129 -22.12 3.34 -2.11
CA ILE A 129 -21.55 4.65 -1.76
C ILE A 129 -22.07 5.66 -2.77
N LYS A 130 -22.76 6.67 -2.25
CA LYS A 130 -23.25 7.78 -3.07
C LYS A 130 -22.17 8.86 -3.14
N PRO A 131 -22.07 9.60 -4.26
CA PRO A 131 -21.22 10.78 -4.32
C PRO A 131 -21.55 11.72 -3.16
N ALA A 132 -20.51 12.34 -2.58
CA ALA A 132 -20.71 13.37 -1.57
C ALA A 132 -21.66 14.45 -2.13
N PRO A 133 -22.74 14.81 -1.42
CA PRO A 133 -23.63 15.85 -1.90
C PRO A 133 -22.86 17.18 -2.04
N ALA A 134 -23.24 18.00 -3.02
CA ALA A 134 -22.80 19.39 -3.11
C ALA A 134 -23.02 20.08 -1.75
N PRO A 135 -22.16 21.01 -1.31
CA PRO A 135 -22.24 21.60 0.03
C PRO A 135 -23.61 22.25 0.23
N ALA A 136 -24.48 21.57 0.97
CA ALA A 136 -25.85 22.02 1.21
C ALA A 136 -26.31 21.55 2.59
N GLN A 137 -25.97 22.35 3.59
CA GLN A 137 -26.86 22.81 4.67
C GLN A 137 -26.10 23.88 5.47
N SER A 138 -26.79 24.94 5.89
CA SER A 138 -26.27 25.86 6.89
C SER A 138 -26.08 25.09 8.19
N ILE A 139 -24.83 24.85 8.59
CA ILE A 139 -24.53 24.22 9.87
C ILE A 139 -24.87 25.23 10.97
N GLU A 140 -25.71 24.82 11.91
CA GLU A 140 -26.08 25.67 13.04
C GLU A 140 -24.86 25.86 13.94
N ARG A 141 -24.29 27.08 13.92
CA ARG A 141 -23.25 27.53 14.84
C ARG A 141 -23.91 28.13 16.07
N SER A 142 -23.52 27.71 17.27
CA SER A 142 -24.10 28.24 18.50
C SER A 142 -23.42 29.54 18.93
N GLU A 143 -24.19 30.53 19.39
CA GLU A 143 -23.63 31.73 20.03
C GLU A 143 -22.94 31.32 21.34
N GLY A 144 -21.61 31.14 21.30
CA GLY A 144 -20.82 30.66 22.44
C GLY A 144 -19.65 29.73 22.11
N ASP A 145 -19.45 29.35 20.84
CA ASP A 145 -18.31 28.53 20.40
C ASP A 145 -16.96 29.29 20.46
N ALA A 146 -16.54 29.70 21.66
CA ALA A 146 -15.27 30.37 21.93
C ALA A 146 -14.07 29.40 22.03
N ILE A 147 -14.30 28.10 21.81
CA ILE A 147 -13.29 27.04 21.95
C ILE A 147 -12.83 26.61 20.56
N ASP A 148 -11.52 26.64 20.33
CA ASP A 148 -10.89 26.10 19.12
C ASP A 148 -11.13 24.58 19.04
N ARG A 149 -11.89 24.16 18.03
CA ARG A 149 -12.20 22.76 17.72
C ARG A 149 -11.79 22.41 16.29
N THR A 150 -10.78 23.10 15.75
CA THR A 150 -10.29 22.87 14.40
C THR A 150 -9.18 21.82 14.43
N ALA A 151 -9.53 20.60 14.06
CA ALA A 151 -8.58 19.51 13.90
C ALA A 151 -7.65 19.74 12.70
N LYS A 152 -6.41 19.27 12.85
CA LYS A 152 -5.33 19.39 11.86
C LYS A 152 -5.29 18.13 10.97
N LEU A 153 -4.29 18.04 10.09
CA LEU A 153 -3.90 16.79 9.42
C LEU A 153 -2.87 16.06 10.28
N PHE A 154 -2.64 14.77 10.06
CA PHE A 154 -1.57 14.01 10.71
C PHE A 154 -0.56 13.52 9.68
N ILE A 155 0.63 14.13 9.65
CA ILE A 155 1.65 13.86 8.62
C ILE A 155 3.01 13.73 9.28
N GLY A 156 3.71 12.62 9.02
CA GLY A 156 5.07 12.41 9.53
C GLY A 156 5.13 12.37 11.05
N GLY A 157 4.14 11.75 11.71
CA GLY A 157 4.12 11.57 13.16
C GLY A 157 3.76 12.83 13.97
N LYS A 158 3.17 13.84 13.33
CA LYS A 158 2.75 15.09 13.99
C LYS A 158 1.53 15.70 13.34
N GLN A 159 0.83 16.52 14.11
CA GLN A 159 -0.28 17.32 13.60
C GLN A 159 0.21 18.55 12.81
N VAL A 160 -0.30 18.75 11.60
CA VAL A 160 0.09 19.85 10.70
C VAL A 160 -1.12 20.59 10.14
N ARG A 161 -0.99 21.91 9.95
CA ARG A 161 -2.04 22.70 9.30
C ARG A 161 -2.16 22.30 7.83
N PRO A 162 -3.38 22.30 7.26
CA PRO A 162 -3.54 22.11 5.82
C PRO A 162 -2.83 23.25 5.08
N ASP A 163 -2.14 22.93 3.99
CA ASP A 163 -1.38 23.91 3.21
C ASP A 163 -2.23 25.09 2.74
N GLY A 164 -3.46 24.80 2.29
CA GLY A 164 -4.41 25.83 1.86
C GLY A 164 -4.96 26.71 2.99
N ASN A 165 -4.69 26.38 4.26
CA ASN A 165 -5.24 27.02 5.46
C ASN A 165 -6.78 27.10 5.50
N TYR A 166 -7.47 26.22 4.78
CA TYR A 166 -8.92 26.07 4.83
C TYR A 166 -9.32 24.93 5.75
N SER A 167 -10.50 25.05 6.37
CA SER A 167 -11.15 23.98 7.12
C SER A 167 -12.50 23.62 6.50
N LEU A 168 -12.99 22.42 6.81
CA LEU A 168 -14.34 21.96 6.53
C LEU A 168 -15.12 21.88 7.85
N ASP A 169 -16.30 22.48 7.88
CA ASP A 169 -17.23 22.34 8.99
C ASP A 169 -17.84 20.94 8.99
N ILE A 170 -17.82 20.28 10.15
CA ILE A 170 -18.39 18.96 10.36
C ILE A 170 -19.63 19.08 11.25
N ALA A 171 -20.74 18.56 10.76
CA ALA A 171 -22.00 18.57 11.49
C ALA A 171 -22.19 17.28 12.31
N THR A 172 -22.83 17.44 13.47
CA THR A 172 -23.45 16.34 14.21
C THR A 172 -24.65 15.79 13.44
N ALA A 173 -25.17 14.64 13.85
CA ALA A 173 -26.38 14.05 13.27
C ALA A 173 -27.63 14.95 13.38
N LYS A 174 -27.60 15.94 14.28
CA LYS A 174 -28.67 16.93 14.50
C LYS A 174 -28.46 18.24 13.72
N GLY A 175 -27.42 18.33 12.88
CA GLY A 175 -27.13 19.52 12.07
C GLY A 175 -26.36 20.64 12.77
N LYS A 176 -25.97 20.46 14.04
CA LYS A 176 -25.13 21.40 14.79
C LYS A 176 -23.65 21.22 14.48
N LEU A 177 -22.84 22.26 14.60
CA LEU A 177 -21.39 22.18 14.45
C LEU A 177 -20.79 21.22 15.50
N ALA A 178 -20.13 20.15 15.04
CA ALA A 178 -19.36 19.23 15.89
C ALA A 178 -17.93 19.74 16.08
N GLY A 179 -17.35 20.29 15.02
CA GLY A 179 -15.99 20.82 14.95
C GLY A 179 -15.62 21.11 13.50
N GLU A 180 -14.36 21.44 13.28
CA GLU A 180 -13.81 21.69 11.94
C GLU A 180 -12.62 20.76 11.69
N VAL A 181 -12.36 20.39 10.44
CA VAL A 181 -11.16 19.61 10.06
C VAL A 181 -10.39 20.32 8.95
N GLY A 182 -9.09 20.11 8.86
CA GLY A 182 -8.29 20.67 7.76
C GLY A 182 -8.79 20.19 6.39
N LEU A 183 -8.94 21.12 5.43
CA LEU A 183 -9.19 20.79 4.02
C LEU A 183 -7.86 20.47 3.35
N GLY A 184 -7.50 19.19 3.33
CA GLY A 184 -6.29 18.71 2.67
C GLY A 184 -6.29 18.99 1.18
N SER A 185 -5.10 19.28 0.65
CA SER A 185 -4.84 19.62 -0.74
C SER A 185 -3.89 18.61 -1.40
N ARG A 186 -3.62 18.81 -2.70
CA ARG A 186 -2.56 18.07 -3.41
C ARG A 186 -1.20 18.18 -2.72
N LYS A 187 -0.86 19.34 -2.16
CA LYS A 187 0.44 19.53 -1.50
C LYS A 187 0.50 18.73 -0.19
N ASP A 188 -0.59 18.67 0.56
CA ASP A 188 -0.63 17.88 1.80
C ASP A 188 -0.48 16.37 1.51
N VAL A 189 -1.10 15.87 0.43
CA VAL A 189 -0.90 14.48 -0.02
C VAL A 189 0.56 14.24 -0.42
N ARG A 190 1.18 15.17 -1.17
CA ARG A 190 2.60 15.07 -1.53
C ARG A 190 3.49 15.03 -0.28
N ASP A 191 3.23 15.90 0.69
CA ASP A 191 4.01 15.97 1.93
C ASP A 191 3.80 14.69 2.78
N ALA A 192 2.60 14.09 2.76
CA ALA A 192 2.30 12.80 3.38
C ALA A 192 2.99 11.62 2.68
N VAL A 193 3.00 11.57 1.35
CA VAL A 193 3.71 10.55 0.58
C VAL A 193 5.21 10.66 0.79
N ALA A 194 5.76 11.88 0.82
CA ALA A 194 7.17 12.10 1.14
C ALA A 194 7.53 11.59 2.55
N ALA A 195 6.68 11.84 3.55
CA ALA A 195 6.86 11.30 4.89
C ALA A 195 6.79 9.77 4.93
N ALA A 196 5.85 9.17 4.18
CA ALA A 196 5.73 7.72 4.06
C ALA A 196 6.98 7.07 3.42
N ARG A 197 7.50 7.67 2.34
CA ARG A 197 8.75 7.22 1.68
C ARG A 197 9.99 7.39 2.54
N ALA A 198 10.05 8.47 3.33
CA ALA A 198 11.16 8.72 4.24
C ALA A 198 11.17 7.78 5.46
N CYS A 199 10.03 7.13 5.77
CA CYS A 199 9.91 6.19 6.89
C CYS A 199 10.61 4.86 6.58
N LYS A 200 11.89 4.77 6.95
CA LYS A 200 12.64 3.51 6.90
C LYS A 200 12.32 2.57 8.07
N ALA A 201 12.02 3.14 9.23
CA ALA A 201 11.83 2.40 10.47
C ALA A 201 10.67 1.40 10.42
N TRP A 202 9.65 1.61 9.58
CA TRP A 202 8.50 0.70 9.49
C TRP A 202 8.69 -0.45 8.50
N PRO A 203 9.08 -0.22 7.22
CA PRO A 203 9.33 -1.32 6.28
C PRO A 203 10.50 -2.21 6.70
N GLU A 204 11.51 -1.66 7.40
CA GLU A 204 12.67 -2.42 7.91
C GLU A 204 12.40 -3.09 9.27
N ALA A 205 11.30 -2.76 9.95
CA ALA A 205 10.95 -3.40 11.21
C ALA A 205 10.69 -4.90 11.01
N THR A 206 11.08 -5.72 11.98
CA THR A 206 10.69 -7.12 12.01
C THR A 206 9.17 -7.25 12.11
N ALA A 207 8.62 -8.35 11.62
CA ALA A 207 7.18 -8.63 11.74
C ALA A 207 6.70 -8.63 13.20
N TYR A 208 7.53 -9.11 14.12
CA TYR A 208 7.29 -9.05 15.56
C TYR A 208 7.20 -7.61 16.08
N ASN A 209 8.12 -6.72 15.70
CA ASN A 209 8.07 -5.32 16.13
C ASN A 209 6.80 -4.62 15.61
N ARG A 210 6.41 -4.88 14.35
CA ARG A 210 5.14 -4.36 13.80
C ARG A 210 3.94 -4.91 14.57
N SER A 211 3.96 -6.18 14.94
CA SER A 211 2.94 -6.81 15.78
C SER A 211 2.79 -6.07 17.11
N GLN A 212 3.89 -5.80 17.83
CA GLN A 212 3.84 -5.09 19.12
C GLN A 212 3.26 -3.67 18.99
N VAL A 213 3.67 -2.91 17.99
CA VAL A 213 3.12 -1.57 17.74
C VAL A 213 1.62 -1.61 17.45
N LEU A 214 1.14 -2.60 16.69
CA LEU A 214 -0.29 -2.77 16.44
C LEU A 214 -1.06 -3.21 17.69
N TYR A 215 -0.45 -4.00 18.59
CA TYR A 215 -1.01 -4.30 19.91
C TYR A 215 -1.15 -3.03 20.76
N TYR A 216 -0.13 -2.17 20.82
CA TYR A 216 -0.23 -0.89 21.53
C TYR A 216 -1.30 0.02 20.95
N LEU A 217 -1.44 0.05 19.61
CA LEU A 217 -2.50 0.80 18.95
C LEU A 217 -3.90 0.30 19.34
N ALA A 218 -4.07 -1.02 19.45
CA ALA A 218 -5.31 -1.64 19.92
C ALA A 218 -5.61 -1.32 21.40
N GLU A 219 -4.60 -1.43 22.27
CA GLU A 219 -4.71 -1.18 23.71
C GLU A 219 -5.04 0.29 23.99
N ASN A 220 -4.35 1.21 23.33
CA ASN A 220 -4.59 2.65 23.47
C ASN A 220 -5.96 3.05 22.92
N LEU A 221 -6.43 2.44 21.83
CA LEU A 221 -7.81 2.65 21.36
C LEU A 221 -8.83 2.08 22.35
N SER A 222 -8.55 0.90 22.92
CA SER A 222 -9.40 0.26 23.93
C SER A 222 -9.55 1.12 25.18
N GLY A 223 -8.46 1.74 25.66
CA GLY A 223 -8.48 2.67 26.79
C GLY A 223 -9.36 3.91 26.55
N ARG A 224 -9.66 4.25 25.29
CA ARG A 224 -10.51 5.39 24.89
C ARG A 224 -11.81 4.97 24.23
N ALA A 225 -12.21 3.69 24.32
CA ALA A 225 -13.35 3.15 23.58
C ALA A 225 -14.66 3.92 23.81
N ASP A 226 -14.94 4.32 25.05
CA ASP A 226 -16.16 5.07 25.40
C ASP A 226 -16.18 6.47 24.78
N GLU A 227 -15.03 7.13 24.65
CA GLU A 227 -14.88 8.43 24.01
C GLU A 227 -15.20 8.34 22.50
N PHE A 228 -14.60 7.34 21.83
CA PHE A 228 -14.87 7.08 20.41
C PHE A 228 -16.33 6.70 20.16
N ALA A 229 -16.93 5.89 21.03
CA ALA A 229 -18.33 5.51 20.90
C ALA A 229 -19.26 6.72 21.07
N ALA A 230 -18.99 7.61 22.03
CA ALA A 230 -19.74 8.84 22.23
C ALA A 230 -19.62 9.77 21.01
N ARG A 231 -18.40 9.97 20.49
CA ARG A 231 -18.15 10.77 19.27
C ARG A 231 -18.91 10.19 18.07
N LEU A 232 -18.90 8.88 17.91
CA LEU A 232 -19.57 8.21 16.80
C LEU A 232 -21.09 8.38 16.88
N THR A 233 -21.68 8.21 18.06
CA THR A 233 -23.11 8.50 18.29
C THR A 233 -23.46 9.97 17.98
N GLU A 234 -22.64 10.92 18.43
CA GLU A 234 -22.84 12.36 18.19
C GLU A 234 -22.85 12.70 16.68
N LEU A 235 -21.87 12.18 15.94
CA LEU A 235 -21.70 12.50 14.52
C LEU A 235 -22.72 11.80 13.61
N THR A 236 -22.98 10.52 13.87
CA THR A 236 -23.75 9.67 12.95
C THR A 236 -25.22 9.51 13.36
N GLY A 237 -25.54 9.69 14.63
CA GLY A 237 -26.88 9.49 15.19
C GLY A 237 -27.27 8.03 15.40
N VAL A 238 -26.33 7.08 15.23
CA VAL A 238 -26.57 5.67 15.56
C VAL A 238 -26.75 5.49 17.07
N THR A 239 -27.39 4.40 17.47
CA THR A 239 -27.58 4.09 18.89
C THR A 239 -26.23 3.91 19.61
N ALA A 240 -26.15 4.24 20.89
CA ALA A 240 -24.94 4.06 21.69
C ALA A 240 -24.43 2.60 21.65
N LYS A 241 -25.34 1.63 21.57
CA LYS A 241 -25.02 0.21 21.40
C LYS A 241 -24.30 -0.03 20.06
N ALA A 242 -24.86 0.44 18.95
CA ALA A 242 -24.25 0.27 17.63
C ALA A 242 -22.90 1.00 17.51
N ALA A 243 -22.78 2.19 18.12
CA ALA A 243 -21.52 2.91 18.17
C ALA A 243 -20.44 2.15 18.94
N ARG A 244 -20.82 1.58 20.10
CA ARG A 244 -19.91 0.77 20.90
C ARG A 244 -19.49 -0.49 20.14
N GLU A 245 -20.42 -1.17 19.46
CA GLU A 245 -20.13 -2.34 18.62
C GLU A 245 -19.13 -2.02 17.49
N GLU A 246 -19.23 -0.85 16.84
CA GLU A 246 -18.25 -0.44 15.82
C GLU A 246 -16.85 -0.21 16.40
N VAL A 247 -16.76 0.43 17.56
CA VAL A 247 -15.48 0.66 18.25
C VAL A 247 -14.86 -0.65 18.72
N ASP A 248 -15.63 -1.52 19.36
CA ASP A 248 -15.16 -2.82 19.82
C ASP A 248 -14.65 -3.66 18.64
N ARG A 249 -15.38 -3.66 17.51
CA ARG A 249 -14.94 -4.34 16.29
C ARG A 249 -13.67 -3.74 15.70
N SER A 250 -13.47 -2.42 15.81
CA SER A 250 -12.25 -1.75 15.35
C SER A 250 -11.03 -2.18 16.17
N ILE A 251 -11.21 -2.30 17.49
CA ILE A 251 -10.20 -2.80 18.42
C ILE A 251 -9.87 -4.27 18.13
N GLU A 252 -10.89 -5.11 17.96
CA GLU A 252 -10.72 -6.52 17.56
C GLU A 252 -9.94 -6.63 16.24
N ARG A 253 -10.17 -5.70 15.30
CA ARG A 253 -9.49 -5.69 14.02
C ARG A 253 -8.00 -5.37 14.14
N LEU A 254 -7.64 -4.42 15.01
CA LEU A 254 -6.24 -4.14 15.34
C LEU A 254 -5.58 -5.36 15.99
N PHE A 255 -6.24 -5.99 16.98
CA PHE A 255 -5.72 -7.20 17.61
C PHE A 255 -5.54 -8.37 16.63
N LEU A 256 -6.49 -8.55 15.71
CA LEU A 256 -6.39 -9.57 14.67
C LEU A 256 -5.14 -9.37 13.81
N TYR A 257 -4.93 -8.16 13.30
CA TYR A 257 -3.80 -7.89 12.41
C TYR A 257 -2.46 -7.76 13.15
N ALA A 258 -2.47 -7.34 14.42
CA ALA A 258 -1.32 -7.46 15.31
C ALA A 258 -0.91 -8.94 15.43
N GLY A 259 -1.88 -9.84 15.68
CA GLY A 259 -1.64 -11.27 15.79
C GLY A 259 -1.20 -11.95 14.48
N LEU A 260 -1.63 -11.43 13.32
CA LEU A 260 -1.29 -11.97 12.00
C LEU A 260 -0.01 -11.38 11.39
N ALA A 261 0.52 -10.28 11.92
CA ALA A 261 1.65 -9.54 11.33
C ALA A 261 2.90 -10.41 11.08
N ASP A 262 3.14 -11.41 11.94
CA ASP A 262 4.26 -12.37 11.89
C ASP A 262 3.83 -13.80 11.54
N LYS A 263 2.58 -14.00 11.08
CA LYS A 263 2.00 -15.34 10.79
C LYS A 263 1.48 -15.46 9.36
N PHE A 264 1.66 -14.44 8.54
CA PHE A 264 1.29 -14.48 7.12
C PHE A 264 2.48 -14.91 6.25
N GLU A 265 2.82 -16.20 6.37
CA GLU A 265 4.02 -16.79 5.78
C GLU A 265 3.94 -16.98 4.27
N GLY A 266 5.12 -16.98 3.63
CA GLY A 266 5.30 -17.37 2.25
C GLY A 266 5.20 -18.89 2.03
N ARG A 267 5.63 -19.35 0.86
CA ARG A 267 5.63 -20.78 0.51
C ARG A 267 6.95 -21.24 -0.08
N VAL A 268 7.18 -22.55 -0.03
CA VAL A 268 8.29 -23.21 -0.73
C VAL A 268 7.71 -24.08 -1.84
N HIS A 269 8.13 -23.83 -3.07
CA HIS A 269 7.81 -24.66 -4.23
C HIS A 269 8.99 -25.56 -4.59
N GLN A 270 8.68 -26.75 -5.13
CA GLN A 270 9.65 -27.76 -5.53
C GLN A 270 9.53 -28.03 -7.05
N PRO A 271 10.13 -27.19 -7.89
CA PRO A 271 10.17 -27.43 -9.33
C PRO A 271 10.96 -28.72 -9.65
N PRO A 272 10.77 -29.35 -10.82
CA PRO A 272 11.53 -30.53 -11.26
C PRO A 272 12.95 -30.16 -11.72
N ALA A 273 13.68 -29.42 -10.88
CA ALA A 273 15.04 -28.96 -11.09
C ALA A 273 15.82 -29.08 -9.76
N ARG A 274 17.15 -28.92 -9.79
CA ARG A 274 18.00 -28.88 -8.58
C ARG A 274 17.91 -27.53 -7.85
N ALA A 275 16.69 -27.12 -7.56
CA ALA A 275 16.37 -25.86 -6.95
C ALA A 275 15.07 -25.95 -6.16
N VAL A 276 14.92 -25.07 -5.18
CA VAL A 276 13.61 -24.73 -4.60
C VAL A 276 13.32 -23.27 -4.85
N THR A 277 12.04 -22.92 -4.87
CA THR A 277 11.60 -21.54 -5.05
C THR A 277 10.90 -21.07 -3.78
N LEU A 278 11.46 -20.04 -3.16
CA LEU A 278 10.88 -19.38 -1.99
C LEU A 278 9.93 -18.28 -2.47
N ALA A 279 8.63 -18.51 -2.37
CA ALA A 279 7.60 -17.51 -2.61
C ALA A 279 7.44 -16.62 -1.37
N LEU A 280 8.23 -15.56 -1.30
CA LEU A 280 8.28 -14.64 -0.17
C LEU A 280 7.23 -13.54 -0.31
N HIS A 281 6.65 -13.11 0.81
CA HIS A 281 5.80 -11.93 0.86
C HIS A 281 6.63 -10.69 1.16
N GLU A 282 6.51 -9.66 0.33
CA GLU A 282 7.11 -8.35 0.54
C GLU A 282 6.01 -7.28 0.64
N PRO A 283 6.19 -6.19 1.40
CA PRO A 283 5.23 -5.09 1.38
C PRO A 283 5.10 -4.52 -0.04
N VAL A 284 3.90 -4.05 -0.38
CA VAL A 284 3.65 -3.26 -1.60
C VAL A 284 4.46 -1.96 -1.58
N GLY A 285 4.53 -1.31 -0.40
CA GLY A 285 5.33 -0.11 -0.15
C GLY A 285 4.49 1.02 0.44
N VAL A 286 4.29 2.13 -0.29
CA VAL A 286 3.38 3.21 0.10
C VAL A 286 1.98 2.93 -0.44
N VAL A 287 1.01 2.76 0.46
CA VAL A 287 -0.38 2.49 0.12
C VAL A 287 -1.25 3.72 0.41
N GLY A 288 -1.87 4.26 -0.64
CA GLY A 288 -2.94 5.24 -0.52
C GLY A 288 -4.25 4.55 -0.16
N ILE A 289 -4.99 5.06 0.83
CA ILE A 289 -6.25 4.48 1.28
C ILE A 289 -7.32 5.58 1.30
N VAL A 290 -8.46 5.35 0.64
CA VAL A 290 -9.65 6.20 0.75
C VAL A 290 -10.75 5.39 1.42
N ALA A 291 -11.01 5.73 2.68
CA ALA A 291 -11.95 5.02 3.53
C ALA A 291 -13.40 5.47 3.25
N PRO A 292 -14.38 4.56 3.42
CA PRO A 292 -15.78 4.88 3.16
C PRO A 292 -16.41 5.69 4.31
N ASP A 293 -17.55 6.32 4.03
CA ASP A 293 -18.35 7.03 5.04
C ASP A 293 -19.18 6.10 5.95
N ASN A 294 -19.45 4.87 5.52
CA ASN A 294 -20.16 3.89 6.36
C ASN A 294 -19.17 3.15 7.25
N ALA A 295 -19.56 2.94 8.52
CA ALA A 295 -18.67 2.44 9.56
C ALA A 295 -17.33 3.22 9.57
N PRO A 296 -17.36 4.55 9.75
CA PRO A 296 -16.22 5.43 9.46
C PRO A 296 -14.95 5.10 10.26
N LEU A 297 -15.07 4.59 11.48
CA LEU A 297 -13.91 4.16 12.27
C LEU A 297 -13.47 2.75 11.84
N LEU A 298 -14.42 1.82 11.81
CA LEU A 298 -14.13 0.42 11.54
C LEU A 298 -13.63 0.18 10.11
N GLY A 299 -14.19 0.87 9.12
CA GLY A 299 -13.76 0.81 7.73
C GLY A 299 -12.34 1.33 7.56
N LEU A 300 -12.01 2.47 8.18
CA LEU A 300 -10.66 3.02 8.18
C LEU A 300 -9.66 2.03 8.80
N ILE A 301 -9.94 1.55 10.01
CA ILE A 301 -9.06 0.61 10.72
C ILE A 301 -8.93 -0.72 9.98
N SER A 302 -10.02 -1.23 9.40
CA SER A 302 -10.02 -2.47 8.62
C SER A 302 -9.15 -2.41 7.37
N LEU A 303 -8.88 -1.22 6.85
CA LEU A 303 -7.98 -1.00 5.71
C LEU A 303 -6.56 -0.68 6.16
N VAL A 304 -6.39 0.18 7.17
CA VAL A 304 -5.07 0.60 7.64
C VAL A 304 -4.31 -0.53 8.33
N ALA A 305 -4.97 -1.27 9.21
CA ALA A 305 -4.33 -2.31 10.03
C ALA A 305 -3.65 -3.44 9.22
N PRO A 306 -4.29 -4.06 8.18
CA PRO A 306 -3.61 -5.08 7.38
C PRO A 306 -2.46 -4.52 6.55
N ALA A 307 -2.57 -3.28 6.05
CA ALA A 307 -1.48 -2.63 5.33
C ALA A 307 -0.26 -2.45 6.24
N LEU A 308 -0.46 -1.91 7.44
CA LEU A 308 0.59 -1.74 8.44
C LEU A 308 1.20 -3.08 8.89
N ALA A 309 0.38 -4.10 9.13
CA ALA A 309 0.85 -5.43 9.57
C ALA A 309 1.87 -6.03 8.60
N MET A 310 1.67 -5.85 7.30
CA MET A 310 2.56 -6.36 6.25
C MET A 310 3.76 -5.45 5.96
N GLY A 311 3.95 -4.36 6.71
CA GLY A 311 5.11 -3.48 6.58
C GLY A 311 4.94 -2.34 5.57
N ASN A 312 3.72 -2.09 5.09
CA ASN A 312 3.43 -0.93 4.26
C ASN A 312 3.37 0.34 5.10
N THR A 313 3.71 1.46 4.49
CA THR A 313 3.39 2.80 5.02
C THR A 313 2.09 3.28 4.37
N VAL A 314 1.31 4.08 5.07
CA VAL A 314 -0.06 4.43 4.67
C VAL A 314 -0.26 5.93 4.57
N VAL A 315 -0.94 6.37 3.50
CA VAL A 315 -1.54 7.70 3.37
C VAL A 315 -3.06 7.53 3.27
N ALA A 316 -3.76 7.76 4.37
CA ALA A 316 -5.19 7.55 4.49
C ALA A 316 -5.98 8.87 4.33
N VAL A 317 -7.02 8.82 3.51
CA VAL A 317 -8.09 9.80 3.44
C VAL A 317 -9.28 9.18 4.17
N PRO A 318 -9.66 9.68 5.36
CA PRO A 318 -10.76 9.12 6.13
C PRO A 318 -12.11 9.50 5.52
N SER A 319 -13.21 9.07 6.15
CA SER A 319 -14.57 9.52 5.82
C SER A 319 -14.63 11.04 5.67
N GLU A 320 -15.17 11.52 4.56
CA GLU A 320 -15.40 12.95 4.33
C GLU A 320 -16.52 13.48 5.24
N LYS A 321 -17.50 12.62 5.54
CA LYS A 321 -18.65 12.97 6.36
C LYS A 321 -18.38 12.95 7.87
N TYR A 322 -17.55 12.02 8.33
CA TYR A 322 -17.25 11.83 9.76
C TYR A 322 -15.73 11.82 10.07
N PRO A 323 -14.94 12.79 9.56
CA PRO A 323 -13.47 12.77 9.67
C PRO A 323 -12.96 12.98 11.10
N LEU A 324 -13.79 13.54 12.00
CA LEU A 324 -13.40 13.78 13.39
C LEU A 324 -13.07 12.47 14.15
N LEU A 325 -13.64 11.34 13.75
CA LEU A 325 -13.26 10.02 14.29
C LEU A 325 -11.81 9.66 13.95
N ALA A 326 -11.35 10.03 12.75
CA ALA A 326 -9.97 9.80 12.35
C ALA A 326 -9.01 10.81 13.00
N THR A 327 -9.46 12.03 13.28
CA THR A 327 -8.62 13.03 13.98
C THR A 327 -8.43 12.68 15.46
N ASP A 328 -9.44 12.08 16.10
CA ASP A 328 -9.34 11.62 17.48
C ASP A 328 -8.31 10.45 17.61
N LEU A 329 -8.07 9.70 16.52
CA LEU A 329 -7.02 8.66 16.46
C LEU A 329 -5.60 9.23 16.51
N TYR A 330 -5.36 10.51 16.20
CA TYR A 330 -3.99 11.07 16.14
C TYR A 330 -3.27 10.88 17.47
N GLN A 331 -3.96 11.15 18.56
CA GLN A 331 -3.45 10.93 19.90
C GLN A 331 -3.20 9.44 20.16
N VAL A 332 -4.11 8.56 19.73
CA VAL A 332 -3.91 7.09 19.88
C VAL A 332 -2.65 6.65 19.14
N ILE A 333 -2.43 7.13 17.92
CA ILE A 333 -1.25 6.83 17.11
C ILE A 333 0.03 7.33 17.80
N GLU A 334 0.03 8.58 18.29
CA GLU A 334 1.17 9.18 18.97
C GLU A 334 1.58 8.42 20.23
N TYR A 335 0.62 7.90 21.01
CA TYR A 335 0.90 7.12 22.22
C TYR A 335 1.21 5.63 21.95
N SER A 336 1.16 5.18 20.70
CA SER A 336 1.35 3.77 20.34
C SER A 336 2.72 3.48 19.72
N ASP A 337 3.66 4.44 19.80
CA ASP A 337 5.01 4.35 19.22
C ASP A 337 5.04 4.00 17.72
N VAL A 338 4.01 4.45 16.98
CA VAL A 338 3.96 4.30 15.52
C VAL A 338 5.03 5.20 14.90
N PRO A 339 5.99 4.67 14.12
CA PRO A 339 7.05 5.50 13.55
C PRO A 339 6.51 6.62 12.66
N ALA A 340 7.17 7.78 12.72
CA ALA A 340 6.83 8.94 11.91
C ALA A 340 6.77 8.57 10.42
N GLY A 341 5.61 8.80 9.81
CA GLY A 341 5.36 8.50 8.39
C GLY A 341 4.81 7.09 8.12
N ALA A 342 4.78 6.18 9.10
CA ALA A 342 4.16 4.86 8.92
C ALA A 342 2.65 4.97 8.65
N ILE A 343 1.98 5.89 9.34
CA ILE A 343 0.59 6.29 9.07
C ILE A 343 0.52 7.81 8.91
N ASN A 344 -0.16 8.25 7.86
CA ASN A 344 -0.44 9.65 7.58
C ASN A 344 -1.93 9.77 7.26
N ILE A 345 -2.61 10.78 7.80
CA ILE A 345 -4.05 10.98 7.64
C ILE A 345 -4.29 12.39 7.10
N VAL A 346 -4.91 12.47 5.92
CA VAL A 346 -5.25 13.72 5.23
C VAL A 346 -6.78 13.80 5.10
N THR A 347 -7.41 14.62 5.94
CA THR A 347 -8.85 14.93 5.83
C THR A 347 -9.12 15.86 4.64
N GLY A 348 -10.31 15.79 4.03
CA GLY A 348 -10.69 16.70 2.94
C GLY A 348 -11.74 16.08 2.02
N ARG A 349 -11.84 16.61 0.80
CA ARG A 349 -12.76 16.11 -0.23
C ARG A 349 -12.24 14.78 -0.78
N SER A 350 -12.92 13.68 -0.42
CA SER A 350 -12.50 12.31 -0.71
C SER A 350 -12.25 12.07 -2.21
N ALA A 351 -13.16 12.52 -3.07
CA ALA A 351 -13.06 12.36 -4.52
C ALA A 351 -11.90 13.14 -5.16
N GLU A 352 -11.53 14.29 -4.59
CA GLU A 352 -10.39 15.10 -5.05
C GLU A 352 -9.08 14.43 -4.63
N LEU A 353 -8.95 14.09 -3.35
CA LEU A 353 -7.76 13.47 -2.78
C LEU A 353 -7.52 12.07 -3.37
N ALA A 354 -8.59 11.32 -3.66
CA ALA A 354 -8.51 10.06 -4.41
C ALA A 354 -7.83 10.23 -5.77
N GLY A 355 -8.22 11.25 -6.54
CA GLY A 355 -7.60 11.55 -7.83
C GLY A 355 -6.14 11.98 -7.69
N VAL A 356 -5.79 12.69 -6.61
CA VAL A 356 -4.38 13.03 -6.32
C VAL A 356 -3.56 11.77 -6.04
N LEU A 357 -4.04 10.87 -5.18
CA LEU A 357 -3.36 9.61 -4.85
C LEU A 357 -3.21 8.71 -6.09
N ALA A 358 -4.26 8.61 -6.91
CA ALA A 358 -4.25 7.82 -8.14
C ALA A 358 -3.18 8.28 -9.13
N ARG A 359 -2.97 9.59 -9.28
CA ARG A 359 -1.96 10.17 -10.18
C ARG A 359 -0.57 10.32 -9.56
N HIS A 360 -0.36 9.89 -8.32
CA HIS A 360 0.93 10.06 -7.65
C HIS A 360 1.89 8.93 -8.02
N ASP A 361 3.07 9.27 -8.55
CA ASP A 361 4.04 8.26 -9.00
C ASP A 361 4.73 7.54 -7.84
N ASP A 362 4.94 8.23 -6.72
CA ASP A 362 5.46 7.61 -5.48
C ASP A 362 4.40 6.90 -4.61
N VAL A 363 3.26 6.49 -5.18
CA VAL A 363 2.29 5.59 -4.49
C VAL A 363 2.30 4.24 -5.20
N ASP A 364 2.55 3.15 -4.46
CA ASP A 364 2.71 1.80 -5.02
C ASP A 364 1.37 1.05 -5.14
N GLY A 365 0.41 1.37 -4.25
CA GLY A 365 -0.92 0.78 -4.26
C GLY A 365 -1.98 1.77 -3.79
N LEU A 366 -3.20 1.62 -4.33
CA LEU A 366 -4.35 2.46 -3.99
C LEU A 366 -5.54 1.58 -3.62
N TRP A 367 -6.06 1.74 -2.40
CA TRP A 367 -7.29 1.11 -1.95
C TRP A 367 -8.38 2.16 -1.80
N LEU A 368 -9.50 1.99 -2.48
CA LEU A 368 -10.48 3.05 -2.61
C LEU A 368 -11.92 2.52 -2.48
N PHE A 369 -12.61 2.97 -1.44
CA PHE A 369 -14.02 2.72 -1.23
C PHE A 369 -14.79 4.03 -1.36
N ALA A 370 -15.11 4.39 -2.60
CA ALA A 370 -15.82 5.60 -2.97
C ALA A 370 -17.02 5.26 -3.88
N ASP A 371 -17.71 6.29 -4.37
CA ASP A 371 -18.74 6.14 -5.40
C ASP A 371 -18.16 5.58 -6.72
N ALA A 372 -19.03 5.08 -7.60
CA ALA A 372 -18.62 4.37 -8.81
C ALA A 372 -17.82 5.26 -9.79
N GLU A 373 -18.15 6.55 -9.89
CA GLU A 373 -17.44 7.47 -10.79
C GLU A 373 -16.03 7.75 -10.27
N THR A 374 -15.90 8.01 -8.97
CA THR A 374 -14.59 8.18 -8.33
C THR A 374 -13.73 6.91 -8.46
N CYS A 375 -14.31 5.71 -8.31
CA CYS A 375 -13.61 4.44 -8.53
C CYS A 375 -13.07 4.31 -9.95
N ALA A 376 -13.94 4.48 -10.95
CA ALA A 376 -13.55 4.35 -12.35
C ALA A 376 -12.49 5.39 -12.75
N ARG A 377 -12.60 6.63 -12.25
CA ARG A 377 -11.59 7.67 -12.50
C ARG A 377 -10.26 7.33 -11.85
N ALA A 378 -10.26 6.84 -10.60
CA ALA A 378 -9.03 6.48 -9.90
C ALA A 378 -8.30 5.31 -10.60
N GLU A 379 -9.03 4.31 -11.09
CA GLU A 379 -8.46 3.23 -11.91
C GLU A 379 -7.84 3.76 -13.20
N ALA A 380 -8.56 4.63 -13.93
CA ALA A 380 -8.05 5.24 -15.16
C ALA A 380 -6.83 6.14 -14.91
N ASP A 381 -6.83 6.91 -13.83
CA ASP A 381 -5.73 7.81 -13.45
C ASP A 381 -4.47 7.05 -12.97
N SER A 382 -4.62 5.78 -12.54
CA SER A 382 -3.53 4.96 -12.02
C SER A 382 -2.67 4.30 -13.10
N VAL A 383 -3.01 4.47 -14.39
CA VAL A 383 -2.23 3.91 -15.51
C VAL A 383 -0.85 4.54 -15.67
N GLY A 384 -0.60 5.70 -15.05
CA GLY A 384 0.67 6.43 -15.16
C GLY A 384 1.90 5.63 -14.71
N ASN A 385 1.82 4.99 -13.54
CA ASN A 385 2.90 4.15 -12.98
C ASN A 385 2.48 2.68 -12.81
N LEU A 386 1.29 2.30 -13.31
CA LEU A 386 0.70 0.96 -13.17
C LEU A 386 0.56 0.46 -11.72
N LYS A 387 0.39 1.37 -10.74
CA LYS A 387 0.13 1.00 -9.34
C LYS A 387 -1.07 0.05 -9.22
N ARG A 388 -1.03 -0.85 -8.24
CA ARG A 388 -2.15 -1.76 -7.96
C ARG A 388 -3.32 -0.98 -7.38
N VAL A 389 -4.50 -1.13 -7.98
CA VAL A 389 -5.72 -0.49 -7.49
C VAL A 389 -6.70 -1.55 -7.00
N TRP A 390 -7.23 -1.37 -5.79
CA TRP A 390 -8.34 -2.14 -5.27
C TRP A 390 -9.50 -1.20 -4.97
N THR A 391 -10.58 -1.34 -5.74
CA THR A 391 -11.78 -0.51 -5.55
C THR A 391 -12.96 -1.30 -4.99
N GLY A 392 -13.84 -0.59 -4.29
CA GLY A 392 -15.17 -1.06 -3.91
C GLY A 392 -16.20 -1.01 -5.04
N ASN A 393 -15.84 -0.49 -6.22
CA ASN A 393 -16.71 -0.34 -7.39
C ASN A 393 -18.06 0.33 -7.07
N GLY A 394 -18.02 1.46 -6.34
CA GLY A 394 -19.22 2.19 -5.91
C GLY A 394 -19.93 1.59 -4.70
N ARG A 395 -19.33 0.60 -4.04
CA ARG A 395 -19.88 -0.03 -2.84
C ARG A 395 -18.83 -0.12 -1.74
N SER A 396 -19.31 -0.14 -0.51
CA SER A 396 -18.50 -0.48 0.65
C SER A 396 -18.48 -2.01 0.86
N LEU A 397 -17.80 -2.45 1.92
CA LEU A 397 -17.95 -3.80 2.45
C LEU A 397 -18.85 -3.80 3.68
N ASP A 398 -19.40 -4.97 4.01
CA ASP A 398 -19.94 -5.20 5.34
C ASP A 398 -18.78 -5.36 6.33
N TRP A 399 -18.25 -4.23 6.79
CA TRP A 399 -17.10 -4.19 7.70
C TRP A 399 -17.35 -4.88 9.04
N ALA A 400 -18.62 -5.06 9.44
CA ALA A 400 -18.96 -5.78 10.65
C ALA A 400 -18.80 -7.30 10.50
N SER A 401 -18.79 -7.81 9.25
CA SER A 401 -18.57 -9.22 8.97
C SER A 401 -17.11 -9.62 9.20
N ALA A 402 -16.92 -10.79 9.82
CA ALA A 402 -15.61 -11.42 9.94
C ALA A 402 -15.01 -11.80 8.57
N GLU A 403 -15.86 -12.00 7.53
CA GLU A 403 -15.39 -12.26 6.17
C GLU A 403 -14.75 -11.03 5.51
N ALA A 404 -15.03 -9.81 6.00
CA ALA A 404 -14.39 -8.58 5.52
C ALA A 404 -12.99 -8.37 6.14
N ALA A 405 -12.31 -9.43 6.60
CA ALA A 405 -11.07 -9.42 7.36
C ALA A 405 -10.06 -10.51 6.89
N GLY A 406 -8.93 -10.61 7.58
CA GLY A 406 -7.97 -11.71 7.45
C GLY A 406 -7.18 -11.72 6.15
N ASP A 407 -6.87 -12.92 5.66
CA ASP A 407 -6.00 -13.20 4.51
C ASP A 407 -6.34 -12.40 3.26
N ALA A 408 -7.63 -12.18 2.98
CA ALA A 408 -8.05 -11.47 1.78
C ALA A 408 -7.46 -10.05 1.73
N LEU A 409 -7.35 -9.37 2.87
CA LEU A 409 -6.79 -8.03 2.95
C LEU A 409 -5.26 -8.08 3.07
N LEU A 410 -4.69 -9.07 3.79
CA LEU A 410 -3.24 -9.26 3.87
C LEU A 410 -2.61 -9.52 2.49
N ARG A 411 -3.25 -10.33 1.66
CA ARG A 411 -2.81 -10.60 0.27
C ARG A 411 -2.76 -9.35 -0.60
N ARG A 412 -3.64 -8.37 -0.35
CA ARG A 412 -3.64 -7.09 -1.05
C ARG A 412 -2.52 -6.17 -0.56
N ALA A 413 -2.01 -6.41 0.64
CA ALA A 413 -0.95 -5.66 1.28
C ALA A 413 0.46 -6.22 1.01
N VAL A 414 0.58 -7.27 0.19
CA VAL A 414 1.88 -7.86 -0.17
C VAL A 414 2.04 -8.05 -1.67
N GLU A 415 3.28 -8.05 -2.11
CA GLU A 415 3.77 -8.63 -3.35
C GLU A 415 4.35 -10.02 -3.07
N VAL A 416 4.26 -10.93 -4.05
CA VAL A 416 4.98 -12.21 -3.98
C VAL A 416 6.28 -12.09 -4.75
N LYS A 417 7.42 -12.33 -4.10
CA LYS A 417 8.73 -12.49 -4.75
C LYS A 417 9.13 -13.94 -4.73
N ASN A 418 9.35 -14.53 -5.90
CA ASN A 418 9.87 -15.90 -6.03
C ASN A 418 11.39 -15.90 -6.13
N VAL A 419 12.07 -16.39 -5.10
CA VAL A 419 13.53 -16.53 -5.07
C VAL A 419 13.91 -17.98 -5.31
N TRP A 420 14.53 -18.25 -6.45
CA TRP A 420 15.03 -19.58 -6.82
C TRP A 420 16.42 -19.76 -6.24
N VAL A 421 16.60 -20.82 -5.45
CA VAL A 421 17.86 -21.14 -4.79
C VAL A 421 18.27 -22.58 -5.11
N PRO A 422 19.57 -22.84 -5.34
CA PRO A 422 20.08 -24.20 -5.47
C PRO A 422 19.71 -25.04 -4.24
N TYR A 423 19.22 -26.25 -4.46
CA TYR A 423 18.81 -27.15 -3.37
C TYR A 423 18.88 -28.61 -3.79
N GLY A 424 19.65 -29.40 -3.02
CA GLY A 424 19.90 -30.81 -3.29
C GLY A 424 20.84 -31.05 -4.47
N ASP A 425 21.94 -31.77 -4.24
CA ASP A 425 22.86 -32.26 -5.27
C ASP A 425 22.49 -33.68 -5.72
#